data_AF-A0A5C9APH6-F1
#
_entry.id   AF-A0A5C9APH6-F1
#
_cell.length_a   1.000
_cell.length_b   1.000
_cell.length_c   1.000
_cell.angle_alpha   90.00
_cell.angle_beta   90.00
_cell.angle_gamma   90.00
#
_symmetry.space_group_name_H-M   'P 1'
#
loop_
_entity.id
_entity.type
_entity.pdbx_description
1 polymer ?
#
loop_
_entity_poly.entity_id
_entity_poly.type
_entity_poly.pdbx_seq_one_letter_code
_entity_poly.pdbx_strand_id
1 'polypeptide(L)' 'MLHPRARTMLLLSLPAVAIGIASSLILIVVMKIASVLQNLLWQRLPGTLGIAQDSPLWIIGVLTLTGIAVGLVIRFS' A
#
# COMPACT_ATOMS: atom_id res chain seq x y z
N MET A 1 36.28 -8.79 -26.39
CA MET A 1 36.42 -9.79 -25.32
C MET A 1 35.66 -9.27 -24.10
N LEU A 2 34.37 -9.58 -23.97
CA LEU A 2 33.60 -9.19 -22.79
C LEU A 2 34.08 -10.04 -21.61
N HIS A 3 34.57 -9.38 -20.55
CA HIS A 3 35.03 -10.02 -19.33
C HIS A 3 34.00 -11.05 -18.83
N PRO A 4 34.41 -12.28 -18.43
CA PRO A 4 33.51 -13.32 -17.89
C PRO A 4 32.57 -12.85 -16.76
N ARG A 5 32.95 -11.75 -16.09
CA ARG A 5 32.19 -11.06 -15.03
C ARG A 5 30.91 -10.38 -15.56
N ALA A 6 30.93 -9.81 -16.78
CA ALA A 6 29.79 -9.10 -17.35
C ALA A 6 28.62 -10.04 -17.69
N ARG A 7 28.93 -11.25 -18.18
CA ARG A 7 27.91 -12.28 -18.47
C ARG A 7 27.21 -12.76 -17.20
N THR A 8 27.95 -12.84 -16.09
CA THR A 8 27.41 -13.22 -14.78
C THR A 8 26.51 -12.12 -14.19
N MET A 9 26.91 -10.84 -14.31
CA MET A 9 26.07 -9.71 -13.90
C MET A 9 24.78 -9.59 -14.73
N LEU A 10 24.86 -9.86 -16.04
CA LEU A 10 23.69 -9.82 -16.92
C LEU A 10 22.72 -10.98 -16.62
N LEU A 11 23.26 -12.16 -16.26
CA LEU A 11 22.46 -13.33 -15.85
C LEU A 11 21.72 -13.10 -14.52
N LEU A 12 22.31 -12.33 -13.59
CA LEU A 12 21.70 -11.93 -12.32
C LEU A 12 20.77 -10.71 -12.44
N SER A 13 20.97 -9.85 -13.43
CA SER A 13 20.06 -8.73 -13.71
C SER A 13 18.68 -9.20 -14.16
N LEU A 14 18.60 -10.30 -14.90
CA LEU A 14 17.33 -10.83 -15.39
C LEU A 14 16.36 -11.26 -14.25
N PRO A 15 16.77 -12.07 -13.25
CA PRO A 15 15.92 -12.37 -12.09
C PRO A 15 15.67 -11.14 -11.22
N ALA A 16 16.62 -10.21 -11.10
CA ALA A 16 16.41 -8.97 -10.35
C ALA A 16 15.32 -8.10 -10.98
N VAL A 17 15.30 -7.99 -12.32
CA VAL A 17 14.24 -7.27 -13.05
C VAL A 17 12.89 -7.98 -12.90
N ALA A 18 12.86 -9.32 -12.93
CA ALA A 18 11.62 -10.07 -12.72
C ALA A 18 11.02 -9.81 -11.32
N ILE A 19 11.84 -9.82 -10.26
CA ILE A 19 11.40 -9.47 -8.91
C ILE A 19 10.98 -8.00 -8.83
N GLY A 20 11.70 -7.10 -9.49
CA GLY A 20 11.34 -5.68 -9.57
C GLY A 20 9.97 -5.46 -10.22
N ILE A 21 9.68 -6.16 -11.32
CA ILE A 21 8.36 -6.12 -11.98
C ILE A 21 7.28 -6.66 -11.04
N ALA A 22 7.53 -7.80 -10.39
CA ALA A 22 6.59 -8.38 -9.44
C ALA A 22 6.30 -7.43 -8.26
N SER A 23 7.34 -6.81 -7.69
CA SER A 23 7.21 -5.85 -6.59
C SER A 23 6.44 -4.59 -7.02
N SER A 24 6.69 -4.08 -8.22
CA SER A 24 5.92 -2.96 -8.77
C SER A 24 4.46 -3.32 -8.99
N LEU A 25 4.17 -4.53 -9.47
CA LEU A 25 2.78 -5.01 -9.59
C LEU A 25 2.07 -5.03 -8.24
N ILE A 26 2.75 -5.58 -7.22
CA ILE A 26 2.24 -5.62 -5.85
C ILE A 26 1.97 -4.20 -5.34
N LEU A 27 2.90 -3.27 -5.57
CA LEU A 27 2.72 -1.88 -5.18
C LEU A 27 1.48 -1.25 -5.82
N ILE A 28 1.28 -1.46 -7.13
CA ILE A 28 0.10 -0.95 -7.84
C ILE A 28 -1.19 -1.51 -7.25
N VAL A 29 -1.23 -2.81 -6.95
CA VAL A 29 -2.39 -3.46 -6.33
C VAL A 29 -2.66 -2.87 -4.94
N VAL A 30 -1.64 -2.74 -4.10
CA VAL A 30 -1.75 -2.16 -2.76
C VAL A 30 -2.25 -0.71 -2.84
N MET A 31 -1.69 0.09 -3.73
CA MET A 31 -2.13 1.48 -3.95
C MET A 31 -3.58 1.56 -4.38
N LYS A 32 -4.05 0.63 -5.23
CA LYS A 32 -5.45 0.58 -5.66
C LYS A 32 -6.39 0.19 -4.51
N ILE A 33 -5.98 -0.75 -3.66
CA ILE A 33 -6.75 -1.10 -2.46
C ILE A 33 -6.81 0.10 -1.50
N ALA A 34 -5.67 0.75 -1.26
CA ALA A 34 -5.58 1.93 -0.41
C ALA A 34 -6.47 3.07 -0.93
N SER A 35 -6.50 3.32 -2.24
CA SER A 35 -7.34 4.38 -2.81
C SER A 35 -8.83 4.07 -2.68
N VAL A 36 -9.26 2.82 -2.87
CA VAL A 36 -10.66 2.43 -2.67
C VAL A 36 -11.04 2.57 -1.20
N LEU A 37 -10.20 2.10 -0.28
CA LEU A 37 -10.43 2.21 1.15
C LEU A 37 -10.49 3.68 1.59
N GLN A 38 -9.58 4.51 1.07
CA GLN A 38 -9.56 5.94 1.32
C GLN A 38 -10.84 6.60 0.82
N ASN A 39 -11.30 6.30 -0.40
CA ASN A 39 -12.55 6.82 -0.93
C ASN A 39 -13.76 6.42 -0.07
N LEU A 40 -13.81 5.17 0.41
CA LEU A 40 -14.88 4.71 1.29
C LEU A 40 -14.85 5.44 2.64
N LEU A 41 -13.71 5.42 3.33
CA LEU A 41 -13.54 5.99 4.66
C LEU A 41 -13.65 7.52 4.69
N TRP A 42 -13.19 8.21 3.65
CA TRP A 42 -13.11 9.68 3.63
C TRP A 42 -14.18 10.35 2.79
N GLN A 43 -14.76 9.69 1.78
CA GLN A 43 -15.79 10.31 0.95
C GLN A 43 -17.18 9.74 1.18
N ARG A 44 -17.32 8.42 1.26
CA ARG A 44 -18.64 7.77 1.31
C ARG A 44 -19.22 7.76 2.73
N LEU A 45 -18.44 7.35 3.73
CA LEU A 45 -18.90 7.33 5.13
C LEU A 45 -19.28 8.71 5.70
N PRO A 46 -18.41 9.74 5.65
CA PRO A 46 -18.76 11.05 6.20
C PRO A 46 -19.93 11.69 5.44
N GLY A 47 -20.03 11.45 4.13
CA GLY A 47 -21.16 11.87 3.31
C GLY A 47 -22.50 11.25 3.75
N THR A 48 -22.52 9.97 4.15
CA THR A 48 -23.74 9.33 4.71
C THR A 48 -24.07 9.76 6.13
N LEU A 49 -23.08 10.20 6.90
CA LEU A 49 -23.24 10.64 8.29
C LEU A 49 -23.49 12.15 8.42
N GLY A 50 -23.43 12.90 7.32
CA GLY A 50 -23.57 14.37 7.31
C GLY A 50 -22.41 15.11 8.00
N ILE A 51 -21.28 14.44 8.20
CA ILE A 51 -20.08 15.00 8.84
C ILE A 51 -19.15 15.55 7.75
N ALA A 52 -18.64 16.76 7.93
CA ALA A 52 -17.67 17.35 7.00
C ALA A 52 -16.42 16.45 6.90
N GLN A 53 -15.91 16.23 5.69
CA GLN A 53 -14.76 15.37 5.42
C GLN A 53 -13.49 15.84 6.16
N ASP A 54 -13.37 17.15 6.38
CA ASP A 54 -12.30 17.81 7.14
C ASP A 54 -12.58 17.93 8.65
N SER A 55 -13.61 17.24 9.17
CA SER A 55 -13.90 17.30 10.60
C SER A 55 -12.74 16.68 11.41
N PRO A 56 -12.12 17.42 12.35
CA PRO A 56 -11.03 16.90 13.19
C PRO A 56 -11.43 15.63 13.95
N LEU A 57 -12.70 15.53 14.35
CA LEU A 57 -13.24 14.36 15.04
C LEU A 57 -13.28 13.11 14.15
N TRP A 58 -13.59 13.28 12.85
CA TRP A 58 -13.59 12.18 11.89
C TRP A 58 -12.17 11.68 11.64
N ILE A 59 -11.23 12.60 11.45
CA ILE A 59 -9.80 12.28 11.26
C ILE A 59 -9.27 11.47 12.45
N ILE A 60 -9.49 11.96 13.67
CA ILE A 60 -9.05 11.28 14.89
C ILE A 60 -9.72 9.91 15.03
N GLY A 61 -11.02 9.80 14.77
CA GLY A 61 -11.77 8.54 14.83
C GLY A 61 -11.24 7.50 13.86
N VAL A 62 -11.08 7.86 12.58
CA VAL A 62 -10.55 6.96 11.54
C VAL A 62 -9.11 6.54 11.86
N LEU A 63 -8.23 7.47 12.25
CA LEU A 63 -6.84 7.16 12.63
C LEU A 63 -6.76 6.22 13.83
N THR A 64 -7.60 6.43 14.85
CA THR A 64 -7.64 5.57 16.03
C THR A 64 -8.11 4.17 15.66
N LEU A 65 -9.17 4.06 14.84
CA LEU A 65 -9.70 2.78 14.38
C LEU A 65 -8.66 2.03 13.53
N THR A 66 -7.98 2.72 12.61
CA THR A 66 -6.90 2.13 11.82
C THR A 66 -5.76 1.66 12.71
N GLY A 67 -5.35 2.45 13.70
CA GLY A 67 -4.33 2.06 14.68
C GLY A 67 -4.69 0.79 15.45
N ILE A 68 -5.95 0.68 15.91
CA ILE A 68 -6.47 -0.52 16.59
C ILE A 68 -6.46 -1.72 15.63
N ALA A 69 -6.95 -1.55 14.41
CA ALA A 69 -6.99 -2.61 13.41
C ALA A 69 -5.58 -3.13 13.09
N VAL A 70 -4.62 -2.23 12.85
CA VAL A 70 -3.22 -2.60 12.61
C VAL A 70 -2.60 -3.27 13.83
N GLY A 71 -2.85 -2.75 15.03
CA GLY A 71 -2.37 -3.36 16.28
C GLY A 71 -2.91 -4.77 16.50
N LEU A 72 -4.18 -5.01 16.17
CA LEU A 72 -4.80 -6.34 16.20
C LEU A 72 -4.16 -7.27 15.16
N VAL A 73 -3.98 -6.81 13.92
CA VAL A 73 -3.33 -7.61 12.87
C VAL A 73 -1.93 -8.04 13.28
N ILE A 74 -1.11 -7.15 13.85
CA ILE A 74 0.25 -7.48 14.30
C ILE A 74 0.23 -8.43 15.49
N ARG A 75 -0.73 -8.28 16.42
CA ARG A 75 -0.83 -9.15 17.60
C ARG A 75 -1.30 -10.58 17.26
N PHE A 76 -2.13 -10.72 16.24
CA PHE A 76 -2.77 -11.98 15.86
C PHE A 76 -2.19 -12.62 14.59
N SER A 77 -1.19 -12.02 13.96
CA SER A 77 -0.44 -12.54 12.81
C SER A 77 0.99 -12.91 13.19
#